data_AF-A0A166FXA1-F1
#
_entry.id   AF-A0A166FXA1-F1
#
_cell.length_a   1.000
_cell.length_b   1.000
_cell.length_c   1.000
_cell.angle_alpha   90.00
_cell.angle_beta   90.00
_cell.angle_gamma   90.00
#
_symmetry.space_group_name_H-M   'P 1'
#
loop_
_entity.id
_entity.type
_entity.pdbx_description
1 polymer ?
#
loop_
_entity_poly.entity_id
_entity_poly.type
_entity_poly.pdbx_seq_one_letter_code
_entity_poly.pdbx_strand_id
1 'polypeptide(L)' 'GLRPLTKSAFMKRLSTAAAYLNHADIKGHSIRIGATLEYLLRGVSFEVVKSMGRWSSDAFAVYLRKHAVVMAPYMQDTP' A
#
# COMPACT_ATOMS: atom_id res chain seq x y z
N GLY A 1 7.14 -29.73 -0.07
CA GLY A 1 7.07 -28.43 -0.76
C GLY A 1 6.67 -27.33 0.21
N LEU A 2 6.95 -26.06 -0.12
CA LEU A 2 6.54 -24.91 0.69
C LEU A 2 5.02 -24.76 0.66
N ARG A 3 4.41 -24.48 1.83
CA ARG A 3 2.96 -24.25 1.97
C ARG A 3 2.72 -22.79 2.35
N PRO A 4 1.89 -22.03 1.62
CA PRO A 4 1.54 -20.66 2.00
C PRO A 4 0.88 -20.60 3.38
N LEU A 5 1.12 -19.50 4.11
CA LEU A 5 0.44 -19.24 5.37
C LEU A 5 -1.05 -18.96 5.15
N THR A 6 -1.86 -19.32 6.13
CA THR A 6 -3.23 -18.83 6.20
C THR A 6 -3.25 -17.34 6.57
N LYS A 7 -4.32 -16.64 6.20
CA LYS A 7 -4.55 -15.24 6.61
C LYS A 7 -4.43 -15.07 8.13
N SER A 8 -5.04 -15.96 8.92
CA SER A 8 -5.03 -15.86 10.38
C SER A 8 -3.62 -16.00 10.96
N ALA A 9 -2.82 -16.96 10.46
CA ALA A 9 -1.45 -17.15 10.90
C ALA A 9 -0.57 -15.94 10.57
N PHE A 10 -0.72 -15.38 9.36
CA PHE A 10 0.00 -14.17 8.95
C PHE A 10 -0.38 -12.94 9.80
N MET A 11 -1.69 -12.70 9.97
CA MET A 11 -2.17 -11.56 10.77
C MET A 11 -1.78 -11.67 12.25
N LYS A 12 -1.77 -12.88 12.82
CA LYS A 12 -1.31 -13.10 14.20
C LYS A 12 0.15 -12.66 14.36
N ARG A 13 1.03 -13.03 13.42
CA ARG A 13 2.44 -12.61 13.43
C ARG A 13 2.60 -11.10 13.35
N LEU A 14 1.85 -10.44 12.46
CA LEU A 14 1.85 -8.99 12.34
C LEU A 14 1.39 -8.29 13.61
N SER A 15 0.30 -8.76 14.22
CA SER A 15 -0.26 -8.17 15.44
C SER A 15 0.72 -8.30 16.61
N THR A 16 1.38 -9.46 16.76
CA THR A 16 2.45 -9.65 17.75
C THR A 16 3.59 -8.65 17.54
N ALA A 17 4.05 -8.46 16.30
CA ALA A 17 5.12 -7.50 16.00
C ALA A 17 4.68 -6.05 16.27
N ALA A 18 3.45 -5.68 15.90
CA ALA A 18 2.91 -4.35 16.15
C ALA A 18 2.80 -4.06 17.65
N ALA A 19 2.32 -5.01 18.44
CA ALA A 19 2.21 -4.89 19.89
C ALA A 19 3.59 -4.70 20.55
N TYR A 20 4.61 -5.46 20.11
CA TYR A 20 5.99 -5.30 20.59
C TYR A 20 6.54 -3.89 20.34
N LEU A 21 6.13 -3.25 19.24
CA LEU A 21 6.53 -1.91 18.86
C LEU A 21 5.60 -0.81 19.41
N ASN A 22 4.62 -1.14 20.25
CA ASN A 22 3.56 -0.21 20.69
C ASN A 22 2.83 0.50 19.54
N HIS A 23 2.72 -0.17 18.39
CA HIS A 23 1.97 0.33 17.23
C HIS A 23 0.51 -0.11 17.28
N ALA A 24 -0.35 0.70 16.66
CA ALA A 24 -1.76 0.38 16.47
C ALA A 24 -1.93 -0.93 15.69
N ASP A 25 -3.05 -1.62 15.94
CA ASP A 25 -3.34 -2.90 15.30
C ASP A 25 -3.37 -2.78 13.77
N ILE A 26 -2.48 -3.52 13.11
CA ILE A 26 -2.33 -3.49 11.66
C ILE A 26 -3.37 -4.41 11.03
N LYS A 27 -4.24 -3.86 10.18
CA LYS A 27 -5.22 -4.65 9.41
C LYS A 27 -4.64 -5.02 8.05
N GLY A 28 -5.03 -6.17 7.51
CA GLY A 28 -4.56 -6.58 6.18
C GLY A 28 -4.86 -5.54 5.08
N HIS A 29 -6.00 -4.84 5.18
CA HIS A 29 -6.36 -3.78 4.25
C HIS A 29 -5.47 -2.54 4.39
N SER A 30 -5.05 -2.17 5.60
CA SER A 30 -4.15 -1.03 5.80
C SER A 30 -2.78 -1.26 5.19
N ILE A 31 -2.33 -2.51 5.07
CA ILE A 31 -1.09 -2.87 4.36
C ILE A 31 -1.21 -2.53 2.87
N ARG A 32 -2.36 -2.78 2.22
CA ARG A 32 -2.55 -2.40 0.80
C ARG A 32 -2.53 -0.89 0.61
N ILE A 33 -3.21 -0.14 1.48
CA ILE A 33 -3.20 1.33 1.44
C ILE A 33 -1.77 1.87 1.67
N GLY A 34 -1.09 1.35 2.69
CA GLY A 34 0.28 1.73 3.02
C GLY A 34 1.27 1.43 1.89
N ALA A 35 1.16 0.24 1.28
CA ALA A 35 2.00 -0.13 0.14
C ALA A 35 1.76 0.77 -1.07
N THR A 36 0.50 1.07 -1.41
CA THR A 36 0.16 2.04 -2.46
C THR A 36 0.84 3.39 -2.20
N LEU A 37 0.68 3.96 -1.01
CA LEU A 37 1.31 5.23 -0.65
C LEU A 37 2.84 5.15 -0.75
N GLU A 38 3.43 4.11 -0.18
CA GLU A 38 4.88 3.94 -0.10
C GLU A 38 5.54 3.81 -1.48
N TYR A 39 4.92 3.07 -2.41
CA TYR A 39 5.42 2.98 -3.78
C TYR A 39 5.33 4.31 -4.52
N LEU A 40 4.22 5.03 -4.36
CA LEU A 40 4.05 6.34 -5.00
C LEU A 40 5.05 7.37 -4.46
N LEU A 41 5.32 7.37 -3.14
CA LEU A 41 6.36 8.22 -2.54
C LEU A 41 7.78 7.89 -3.02
N ARG A 42 8.01 6.66 -3.51
CA ARG A 42 9.27 6.24 -4.16
C ARG A 42 9.30 6.52 -5.66
N GLY A 43 8.31 7.23 -6.21
CA GLY A 43 8.25 7.59 -7.62
C GLY A 43 7.80 6.46 -8.55
N VAL A 44 7.25 5.37 -8.01
CA VAL A 44 6.61 4.35 -8.86
C VAL A 44 5.36 4.96 -9.48
N SER A 45 5.18 4.79 -10.79
CA SER A 45 4.04 5.39 -11.50
C SER A 45 2.70 4.81 -11.06
N PHE A 46 1.64 5.58 -11.25
CA PHE A 46 0.26 5.16 -10.97
C PHE A 46 -0.10 3.85 -11.69
N GLU A 47 0.26 3.70 -12.96
CA GLU A 47 -0.01 2.49 -13.75
C GLU A 47 0.69 1.25 -13.19
N VAL A 48 1.94 1.38 -12.74
CA VAL A 48 2.68 0.26 -12.13
C VAL A 48 2.07 -0.12 -10.78
N VAL A 49 1.70 0.85 -9.94
CA VAL A 49 1.00 0.58 -8.67
C VAL A 49 -0.36 -0.07 -8.91
N LYS A 50 -1.11 0.40 -9.91
CA LYS A 50 -2.40 -0.17 -10.33
C LYS A 50 -2.25 -1.63 -10.75
N SER A 51 -1.23 -1.95 -11.54
CA SER A 51 -0.87 -3.31 -11.95
C SER A 51 -0.46 -4.19 -10.77
N MET A 52 0.41 -3.71 -9.88
CA MET A 52 0.87 -4.46 -8.69
C MET A 52 -0.30 -4.85 -7.77
N GLY A 53 -1.26 -3.96 -7.56
CA GLY A 53 -2.45 -4.27 -6.77
C GLY A 53 -3.57 -4.95 -7.55
N ARG A 54 -3.37 -5.25 -8.84
CA ARG A 54 -4.32 -5.99 -9.69
C ARG A 54 -5.67 -5.27 -9.81
N TRP A 55 -5.65 -3.95 -9.87
CA TRP A 55 -6.85 -3.14 -10.09
C TRP A 55 -7.14 -3.03 -11.58
N SER A 56 -8.33 -3.44 -12.01
CA SER A 56 -8.79 -3.28 -13.39
C SER A 56 -9.38 -1.89 -13.67
N SER A 57 -9.71 -1.13 -12.63
CA SER A 57 -10.31 0.20 -12.70
C SER A 57 -9.59 1.20 -11.80
N ASP A 58 -10.03 2.45 -11.81
CA ASP A 58 -9.46 3.52 -10.97
C ASP A 58 -9.91 3.43 -9.50
N ALA A 59 -10.51 2.32 -9.08
CA ALA A 59 -10.84 2.06 -7.68
C ALA A 59 -9.62 2.14 -6.74
N PHE A 60 -8.40 1.98 -7.27
CA PHE A 60 -7.18 2.16 -6.47
C PHE A 60 -7.01 3.62 -5.98
N ALA A 61 -7.63 4.60 -6.64
CA ALA A 61 -7.54 6.01 -6.29
C ALA A 61 -8.02 6.30 -4.85
N VAL A 62 -8.95 5.49 -4.32
CA VAL A 62 -9.43 5.64 -2.93
C VAL A 62 -8.36 5.31 -1.89
N TYR A 63 -7.24 4.70 -2.31
CA TYR A 63 -6.11 4.38 -1.44
C TYR A 63 -5.04 5.48 -1.46
N LEU A 64 -5.21 6.51 -2.29
CA LEU A 64 -4.28 7.63 -2.33
C LEU A 64 -4.31 8.42 -1.04
N ARG A 65 -3.10 8.78 -0.59
CA ARG A 65 -2.82 9.56 0.61
C ARG A 65 -1.68 10.53 0.28
N LYS A 66 -1.53 11.60 1.06
CA LYS A 66 -0.54 12.68 0.80
C LYS A 66 -0.63 13.21 -0.64
N HIS A 67 -1.85 13.48 -1.12
CA HIS A 67 -2.14 13.85 -2.51
C HIS A 67 -1.19 14.91 -3.09
N ALA A 68 -0.90 16.00 -2.36
CA ALA A 68 0.01 17.03 -2.86
C ALA A 68 1.40 16.48 -3.21
N VAL A 69 1.99 15.64 -2.35
CA VAL A 69 3.33 15.05 -2.58
C VAL A 69 3.28 14.05 -3.73
N VAL A 70 2.24 13.21 -3.76
CA VAL A 70 2.05 12.20 -4.80
C VAL A 70 1.82 12.84 -6.18
N MET A 71 1.10 13.96 -6.22
CA MET A 71 0.73 14.64 -7.47
C MET A 71 1.77 15.65 -7.94
N ALA A 72 2.65 16.15 -7.06
CA ALA A 72 3.65 17.16 -7.40
C ALA A 72 4.49 16.83 -8.66
N PRO A 73 4.99 15.60 -8.87
CA PRO A 73 5.72 15.25 -10.09
C PRO A 73 4.89 15.41 -11.37
N TYR A 74 3.57 15.23 -11.29
CA TYR A 74 2.65 15.28 -12.42
C TYR A 74 2.06 16.67 -12.66
N MET A 75 2.26 17.61 -11.74
CA MET A 75 1.81 19.00 -11.86
C MET A 75 2.84 19.90 -12.55
N GLN A 76 4.08 19.43 -12.66
CA GLN A 76 5.17 20.16 -13.32
C GLN A 76 5.31 19.80 -14.81
N ASP A 77 4.63 18.74 -15.27
CA ASP A 77 4.58 18.35 -16.68
C ASP A 77 3.37 19.01 -17.38
N THR A 78 3.46 20.31 -17.60
CA THR A 78 2.79 21.04 -18.69
C THR A 78 3.88 21.92 -19.30
N PRO A 79 4.07 21.89 -20.64
CA PRO A 79 5.38 21.98 -21.32
C PRO A 79 6.28 23.16 -20.94
#